data_AF-A0A4P8S9Q0-F1
#
_entry.id   AF-A0A4P8S9Q0-F1
#
_cell.length_a   1.000
_cell.length_b   1.000
_cell.length_c   1.000
_cell.angle_alpha   90.00
_cell.angle_beta   90.00
_cell.angle_gamma   90.00
#
_symmetry.space_group_name_H-M   'P 1'
#
loop_
_entity.id
_entity.type
_entity.pdbx_description
1 polymer ?
#
loop_
_entity_poly.entity_id
_entity_poly.type
_entity_poly.pdbx_seq_one_letter_code
_entity_poly.pdbx_strand_id
1 'polypeptide(L)'
;MIVLDTAIVMELIRPEPHRQVMQWLDMQDANQLALTAVTVTELFSAVQALPDPQRQRRVQEALLALLNEEFAERLLPFDAHCALRAAALQADHRRQGVSLDQATLYTAAICLHHQAQLATRQPLDFAHCGLVTVNPWGEQGKPRFHEEAAEYFVMSRK
;
A
#
# COMPACT_ATOMS: atom_id res chain seq x y z
N MET A 1 -9.88 -11.48 -4.49
CA MET A 1 -9.81 -10.02 -4.26
C MET A 1 -8.39 -9.60 -3.90
N ILE A 2 -7.96 -8.46 -4.45
CA ILE A 2 -6.67 -7.81 -4.21
C ILE A 2 -6.96 -6.38 -3.75
N VAL A 3 -6.45 -6.01 -2.59
CA VAL A 3 -6.48 -4.65 -2.07
C VAL A 3 -5.31 -3.88 -2.65
N LEU A 4 -5.58 -2.69 -3.20
CA LEU A 4 -4.53 -1.79 -3.69
C LEU A 4 -4.12 -0.83 -2.57
N ASP A 5 -2.82 -0.77 -2.32
CA ASP A 5 -2.21 0.23 -1.45
C ASP A 5 -2.21 1.63 -2.11
N THR A 6 -2.04 2.67 -1.29
CA THR A 6 -2.02 4.08 -1.67
C THR A 6 -1.04 4.36 -2.80
N ALA A 7 0.14 3.75 -2.75
CA ALA A 7 1.16 3.93 -3.78
C ALA A 7 0.68 3.51 -5.19
N ILE A 8 -0.16 2.47 -5.30
CA ILE A 8 -0.68 2.00 -6.59
C ILE A 8 -1.73 2.98 -7.11
N VAL A 9 -2.65 3.42 -6.26
CA VAL A 9 -3.68 4.38 -6.64
C VAL A 9 -3.06 5.71 -7.08
N MET A 10 -1.98 6.13 -6.42
CA MET A 10 -1.22 7.30 -6.83
C MET A 10 -0.59 7.16 -8.21
N GLU A 11 -0.25 5.95 -8.68
CA GLU A 11 0.21 5.76 -10.07
C GLU A 11 -0.94 5.95 -11.06
N LEU A 12 -2.15 5.47 -10.77
CA LEU A 12 -3.32 5.65 -11.67
C LEU A 12 -3.62 7.11 -12.01
N ILE A 13 -3.34 8.03 -11.09
CA ILE A 13 -3.63 9.46 -11.25
C ILE A 13 -2.40 10.29 -11.67
N ARG A 14 -1.23 9.67 -11.83
CA ARG A 14 -0.02 10.38 -12.27
C ARG A 14 -0.07 10.66 -13.77
N PRO A 15 0.46 11.82 -14.23
CA PRO A 15 0.58 12.10 -15.67
C PRO A 15 1.42 11.07 -16.42
N GLU A 16 2.48 10.57 -15.78
CA GLU A 16 3.39 9.56 -16.30
C GLU A 16 3.48 8.40 -15.29
N PRO A 17 2.56 7.42 -15.37
CA PRO A 17 2.52 6.31 -14.43
C PRO A 17 3.63 5.29 -14.68
N HIS A 18 4.03 4.56 -13.65
CA HIS A 18 5.01 3.49 -13.79
C HIS A 18 4.48 2.36 -14.68
N ARG A 19 5.11 2.15 -15.84
CA ARG A 19 4.63 1.22 -16.89
C ARG A 19 4.33 -0.19 -16.38
N GLN A 20 5.18 -0.76 -15.53
CA GLN A 20 4.98 -2.12 -15.02
C GLN A 20 3.77 -2.22 -14.08
N VAL A 21 3.46 -1.17 -13.33
CA VAL A 21 2.28 -1.14 -12.47
C VAL A 21 1.02 -1.13 -13.32
N MET A 22 1.01 -0.31 -14.38
CA MET A 22 -0.10 -0.26 -15.33
C MET A 22 -0.29 -1.61 -16.04
N GLN A 23 0.79 -2.22 -16.53
CA GLN A 23 0.73 -3.55 -17.12
C GLN A 23 0.21 -4.61 -16.13
N TRP A 24 0.61 -4.53 -14.87
CA TRP A 24 0.11 -5.44 -13.85
C TRP A 24 -1.39 -5.23 -13.58
N LEU A 25 -1.85 -3.98 -13.50
CA LEU A 25 -3.26 -3.63 -13.33
C LEU A 25 -4.10 -4.10 -14.52
N ASP A 26 -3.62 -3.93 -15.75
CA ASP A 26 -4.29 -4.37 -16.98
C ASP A 26 -4.50 -5.90 -17.05
N MET A 27 -3.71 -6.67 -16.29
CA MET A 27 -3.84 -8.13 -16.18
C MET A 27 -4.83 -8.57 -15.10
N GLN A 28 -5.29 -7.67 -14.22
CA GLN A 28 -6.21 -8.03 -13.15
C GLN A 28 -7.67 -7.93 -13.63
N ASP A 29 -8.53 -8.77 -13.06
CA ASP A 29 -9.98 -8.52 -13.13
C ASP A 29 -10.29 -7.27 -12.31
N ALA A 30 -10.76 -6.22 -12.98
CA ALA A 30 -11.11 -4.95 -12.35
C ALA A 30 -12.07 -5.16 -11.18
N ASN A 31 -13.02 -6.09 -11.25
CA ASN A 31 -13.98 -6.39 -10.17
C ASN A 31 -13.37 -7.06 -8.95
N GLN A 32 -12.15 -7.59 -9.07
CA GLN A 32 -11.41 -8.21 -7.97
C GLN A 32 -10.48 -7.23 -7.25
N LEU A 33 -10.35 -5.99 -7.72
CA LEU A 33 -9.57 -4.97 -7.02
C LEU A 33 -10.40 -4.34 -5.88
N ALA A 34 -9.78 -3.78 -4.87
CA ALA A 34 -10.48 -3.09 -3.79
C ALA A 34 -9.57 -2.04 -3.15
N LEU A 35 -10.17 -1.07 -2.46
CA LEU A 35 -9.43 -0.11 -1.63
C LEU A 35 -9.89 -0.25 -0.18
N THR A 36 -9.06 0.18 0.75
CA THR A 36 -9.46 0.30 2.16
C THR A 36 -9.83 1.73 2.51
N ALA A 37 -10.62 1.92 3.56
CA ALA A 37 -10.84 3.24 4.15
C ALA A 37 -9.54 3.91 4.65
N VAL A 38 -8.51 3.11 4.95
CA VAL A 38 -7.16 3.60 5.30
C VAL A 38 -6.50 4.23 4.07
N THR A 39 -6.50 3.52 2.95
CA THR A 39 -6.02 4.00 1.65
C THR A 39 -6.70 5.31 1.26
N VAL A 40 -8.02 5.41 1.44
CA VAL A 40 -8.77 6.65 1.19
C VAL A 40 -8.27 7.78 2.09
N THR A 41 -8.10 7.53 3.39
CA THR A 41 -7.57 8.54 4.33
C THR A 41 -6.20 9.05 3.90
N GLU A 42 -5.30 8.16 3.50
CA GLU A 42 -3.94 8.53 3.06
C GLU A 42 -3.95 9.35 1.76
N LEU A 43 -4.74 8.93 0.77
CA LEU A 43 -4.89 9.65 -0.49
C LEU A 43 -5.39 11.07 -0.26
N PHE A 44 -6.46 11.26 0.50
CA PHE A 44 -6.99 12.61 0.75
C PHE A 44 -6.09 13.43 1.66
N SER A 45 -5.36 12.82 2.60
CA SER A 45 -4.36 13.53 3.40
C SER A 45 -3.25 14.09 2.52
N ALA A 46 -2.76 13.31 1.56
CA ALA A 46 -1.76 13.77 0.59
C ALA A 46 -2.28 14.91 -0.30
N VAL A 47 -3.57 14.85 -0.70
CA VAL A 47 -4.22 15.94 -1.43
C VAL A 47 -4.29 17.21 -0.60
N GLN A 48 -4.70 17.13 0.67
CA GLN A 48 -4.80 18.31 1.54
C GLN A 48 -3.44 18.97 1.82
N ALA A 49 -2.34 18.21 1.69
CA ALA A 49 -0.99 18.72 1.84
C ALA A 49 -0.43 19.43 0.58
N LEU A 50 -1.17 19.45 -0.54
CA LEU A 50 -0.71 20.10 -1.78
C LEU A 50 -0.67 21.64 -1.63
N PRO A 51 0.43 22.31 -2.01
CA PRO A 51 0.57 23.75 -1.83
C PRO A 51 -0.20 24.57 -2.89
N ASP A 52 -0.46 23.99 -4.07
CA ASP A 52 -1.17 24.64 -5.16
C ASP A 52 -2.68 24.31 -5.09
N PRO A 53 -3.55 25.31 -4.81
CA PRO A 53 -4.98 25.08 -4.69
C PRO A 53 -5.66 24.59 -5.97
N GLN A 54 -5.15 24.95 -7.15
CA GLN A 54 -5.73 24.49 -8.42
C GLN A 54 -5.39 23.02 -8.64
N ARG A 55 -4.14 22.64 -8.41
CA ARG A 55 -3.71 21.24 -8.45
C ARG A 55 -4.44 20.39 -7.40
N GLN A 56 -4.58 20.90 -6.18
CA GLN A 56 -5.32 20.24 -5.11
C GLN A 56 -6.75 19.89 -5.54
N ARG A 57 -7.51 20.87 -6.03
CA ARG A 57 -8.90 20.64 -6.51
C ARG A 57 -8.96 19.61 -7.62
N ARG A 58 -8.09 19.73 -8.63
CA ARG A 58 -8.05 18.80 -9.76
C ARG A 58 -7.79 17.36 -9.32
N VAL A 59 -6.81 17.15 -8.42
CA VAL A 59 -6.50 15.80 -7.91
C VAL A 59 -7.64 15.28 -7.02
N GLN A 60 -8.23 16.14 -6.19
CA GLN A 60 -9.37 15.78 -5.35
C GLN A 60 -10.57 15.31 -6.18
N GLU A 61 -10.92 16.05 -7.23
CA GLU A 61 -12.02 15.70 -8.15
C GLU A 61 -11.76 14.36 -8.85
N ALA A 62 -10.54 14.15 -9.36
CA ALA A 62 -10.17 12.89 -10.01
C ALA A 62 -10.24 11.69 -9.05
N LEU A 63 -9.78 11.84 -7.80
CA LEU A 63 -9.87 10.77 -6.80
C LEU A 63 -11.31 10.49 -6.38
N LEU A 64 -12.15 11.52 -6.21
CA LEU A 64 -13.57 11.32 -5.90
C LEU A 64 -14.30 10.59 -7.04
N ALA A 65 -14.02 10.94 -8.30
CA ALA A 65 -14.55 10.23 -9.45
C ALA A 65 -14.12 8.75 -9.44
N LEU A 66 -12.82 8.49 -9.27
CA LEU A 66 -12.28 7.12 -9.16
C LEU A 66 -12.98 6.30 -8.06
N LEU A 67 -13.17 6.89 -6.87
CA LEU A 67 -13.81 6.18 -5.76
C LEU A 67 -15.28 5.87 -6.03
N ASN A 68 -16.03 6.82 -6.61
CA ASN A 68 -17.46 6.66 -6.84
C ASN A 68 -17.79 5.79 -8.06
N GLU A 69 -16.99 5.87 -9.11
CA GLU A 69 -17.26 5.19 -10.38
C GLU A 69 -16.67 3.78 -10.40
N GLU A 70 -15.43 3.61 -9.91
CA GLU A 70 -14.73 2.33 -9.98
C GLU A 70 -14.87 1.52 -8.69
N PHE A 71 -14.78 2.17 -7.52
CA PHE A 71 -14.60 1.45 -6.25
C PHE A 71 -15.77 1.49 -5.27
N ALA A 72 -16.92 2.10 -5.60
CA ALA A 72 -17.99 2.38 -4.64
C ALA A 72 -18.43 1.17 -3.79
N GLU A 73 -18.54 -0.02 -4.40
CA GLU A 73 -18.95 -1.26 -3.72
C GLU A 73 -17.76 -2.08 -3.17
N ARG A 74 -16.53 -1.57 -3.35
CA ARG A 74 -15.25 -2.25 -3.05
C ARG A 74 -14.34 -1.38 -2.17
N LEU A 75 -14.94 -0.47 -1.41
CA LEU A 75 -14.29 0.27 -0.32
C LEU A 75 -14.47 -0.50 0.99
N LEU A 76 -13.40 -1.15 1.45
CA LEU A 76 -13.42 -1.99 2.64
C LEU A 76 -13.24 -1.13 3.91
N PRO A 77 -14.20 -1.15 4.84
CA PRO A 77 -14.11 -0.37 6.08
C PRO A 77 -13.15 -1.03 7.09
N PHE A 78 -12.65 -0.23 8.02
CA PHE A 78 -12.08 -0.77 9.26
C PHE A 78 -13.19 -0.93 10.30
N ASP A 79 -13.80 -2.11 10.36
CA ASP A 79 -14.91 -2.41 11.27
C ASP A 79 -14.45 -3.15 12.55
N ALA A 80 -15.41 -3.58 13.37
CA ALA A 80 -15.12 -4.29 14.61
C ALA A 80 -14.38 -5.63 14.39
N HIS A 81 -14.64 -6.33 13.29
CA HIS A 81 -13.95 -7.58 12.97
C HIS A 81 -12.50 -7.31 12.57
N CYS A 82 -12.25 -6.25 11.82
CA CYS A 82 -10.91 -5.75 11.52
C CYS A 82 -10.19 -5.34 12.81
N ALA A 83 -10.85 -4.64 13.73
CA ALA A 83 -10.27 -4.22 15.01
C ALA A 83 -9.78 -5.41 15.86
N LEU A 84 -10.54 -6.51 15.92
CA LEU A 84 -10.12 -7.72 16.62
C LEU A 84 -8.86 -8.34 15.99
N ARG A 85 -8.77 -8.35 14.66
CA ARG A 85 -7.57 -8.83 13.95
C ARG A 85 -6.36 -7.92 14.16
N ALA A 86 -6.57 -6.60 14.15
CA ALA A 86 -5.53 -5.62 14.45
C ALA A 86 -4.97 -5.81 15.87
N ALA A 87 -5.83 -6.04 16.87
CA ALA A 87 -5.39 -6.28 18.23
C ALA A 87 -4.52 -7.54 18.34
N ALA A 88 -4.89 -8.63 17.66
CA ALA A 88 -4.10 -9.86 17.60
C ALA A 88 -2.74 -9.64 16.92
N LEU A 89 -2.74 -9.02 15.73
CA LEU A 89 -1.52 -8.68 14.98
C LEU A 89 -0.56 -7.84 15.81
N GLN A 90 -1.08 -6.83 16.51
CA GLN A 90 -0.25 -5.95 17.32
C GLN A 90 0.32 -6.67 18.55
N ALA A 91 -0.45 -7.57 19.18
CA ALA A 91 0.07 -8.38 20.28
C ALA A 91 1.22 -9.28 19.82
N ASP A 92 1.10 -9.90 18.64
CA ASP A 92 2.13 -10.79 18.10
C ASP A 92 3.40 -10.02 17.70
N HIS A 93 3.28 -8.85 17.06
CA HIS A 93 4.45 -8.02 16.74
C HIS A 93 5.14 -7.49 18.01
N ARG A 94 4.37 -7.09 19.03
CA ARG A 94 4.94 -6.65 20.32
C ARG A 94 5.74 -7.76 21.00
N ARG A 95 5.29 -9.02 20.93
CA ARG A 95 6.06 -10.17 21.45
C ARG A 95 7.39 -10.37 20.72
N GLN A 96 7.48 -9.95 19.47
CA GLN A 96 8.69 -10.00 18.64
C GLN A 96 9.56 -8.73 18.79
N GLY A 97 9.17 -7.77 19.64
CA GLY A 97 9.88 -6.51 19.82
C GLY A 97 9.71 -5.52 18.66
N VAL A 98 8.73 -5.74 17.79
CA VAL A 98 8.43 -4.88 16.64
C VAL A 98 7.13 -4.12 16.88
N SER A 99 7.06 -2.87 16.43
CA SER A 99 5.81 -2.12 16.35
C SER A 99 5.48 -1.82 14.90
N LEU A 100 4.24 -2.11 14.50
CA LEU A 100 3.67 -1.63 13.25
C LEU A 100 3.16 -0.21 13.45
N ASP A 101 3.26 0.62 12.42
CA ASP A 101 2.49 1.85 12.38
C ASP A 101 1.00 1.54 12.23
N GLN A 102 0.16 2.53 12.53
CA GLN A 102 -1.28 2.34 12.62
C GLN A 102 -1.92 2.07 11.24
N ALA A 103 -1.41 2.68 10.17
CA ALA A 103 -1.94 2.49 8.82
C ALA A 103 -1.63 1.09 8.31
N THR A 104 -0.38 0.64 8.44
CA THR A 104 0.03 -0.73 8.13
C THR A 104 -0.78 -1.75 8.92
N LEU A 105 -0.94 -1.54 10.24
CA LEU A 105 -1.72 -2.44 11.10
C LEU A 105 -3.19 -2.55 10.63
N TYR A 106 -3.82 -1.44 10.30
CA TYR A 106 -5.23 -1.42 9.91
C TYR A 106 -5.44 -1.98 8.51
N THR A 107 -4.61 -1.60 7.55
CA THR A 107 -4.59 -2.19 6.21
C THR A 107 -4.40 -3.70 6.29
N ALA A 108 -3.47 -4.16 7.12
CA ALA A 108 -3.22 -5.58 7.33
C ALA A 108 -4.45 -6.31 7.89
N ALA A 109 -5.08 -5.73 8.90
CA ALA A 109 -6.26 -6.31 9.54
C ALA A 109 -7.46 -6.42 8.58
N ILE A 110 -7.69 -5.40 7.75
CA ILE A 110 -8.73 -5.40 6.71
C ILE A 110 -8.45 -6.51 5.69
N CYS A 111 -7.22 -6.59 5.18
CA CYS A 111 -6.86 -7.62 4.21
C CYS A 111 -7.04 -9.04 4.78
N LEU A 112 -6.63 -9.28 6.03
CA LEU A 112 -6.86 -10.55 6.70
C LEU A 112 -8.34 -10.87 6.93
N HIS A 113 -9.16 -9.86 7.24
CA HIS A 113 -10.59 -10.05 7.43
C HIS A 113 -11.27 -10.56 6.17
N HIS A 114 -10.94 -9.94 5.03
CA HIS A 114 -11.51 -10.26 3.74
C HIS A 114 -10.75 -11.34 2.95
N GLN A 115 -9.73 -11.97 3.55
CA GLN A 115 -8.86 -12.95 2.89
C GLN A 115 -8.26 -12.42 1.56
N ALA A 116 -7.96 -11.12 1.54
CA ALA A 116 -7.46 -10.43 0.37
C ALA A 116 -5.93 -10.45 0.31
N GLN A 117 -5.39 -10.44 -0.91
CA GLN A 117 -3.99 -10.12 -1.14
C GLN A 117 -3.80 -8.60 -1.08
N LEU A 118 -2.63 -8.14 -0.67
CA LEU A 118 -2.28 -6.72 -0.70
C LEU A 118 -1.28 -6.45 -1.82
N ALA A 119 -1.66 -5.60 -2.77
CA ALA A 119 -0.72 -5.05 -3.73
C ALA A 119 -0.10 -3.79 -3.14
N THR A 120 1.22 -3.81 -2.90
CA THR A 120 1.96 -2.71 -2.27
C THR A 120 3.36 -2.58 -2.86
N ARG A 121 3.91 -1.36 -2.84
CA ARG A 121 5.31 -1.12 -3.19
C ARG A 121 6.27 -1.61 -2.10
N GLN A 122 5.81 -1.73 -0.86
CA GLN A 122 6.63 -2.02 0.32
C GLN A 122 6.16 -3.31 1.02
N PRO A 123 6.31 -4.49 0.39
CA PRO A 123 5.83 -5.75 0.97
C PRO A 123 6.49 -6.10 2.31
N LEU A 124 7.68 -5.56 2.58
CA LEU A 124 8.42 -5.79 3.82
C LEU A 124 7.78 -5.14 5.04
N ASP A 125 7.01 -4.05 4.87
CA ASP A 125 6.32 -3.39 5.98
C ASP A 125 5.20 -4.29 6.55
N PHE A 126 4.71 -5.22 5.73
CA PHE A 126 3.72 -6.22 6.08
C PHE A 126 4.33 -7.60 6.38
N ALA A 127 5.66 -7.67 6.54
CA ALA A 127 6.31 -8.90 6.96
C ALA A 127 5.72 -9.39 8.29
N HIS A 128 5.56 -10.71 8.43
CA HIS A 128 4.99 -11.34 9.63
C HIS A 128 3.54 -10.96 9.96
N CYS A 129 2.82 -10.25 9.08
CA CYS A 129 1.39 -9.98 9.23
C CYS A 129 0.48 -11.15 8.78
N GLY A 130 1.06 -12.24 8.26
CA GLY A 130 0.28 -13.38 7.74
C GLY A 130 -0.48 -13.08 6.45
N LEU A 131 -0.10 -12.01 5.74
CA LEU A 131 -0.69 -11.56 4.49
C LEU A 131 0.06 -12.09 3.28
N VAL A 132 -0.67 -12.26 2.19
CA VAL A 132 -0.07 -12.44 0.87
C VAL A 132 0.08 -11.07 0.25
N THR A 133 1.30 -10.68 -0.07
CA THR A 133 1.61 -9.41 -0.72
C THR A 133 2.09 -9.62 -2.15
N VAL A 134 1.81 -8.65 -3.02
CA VAL A 134 2.35 -8.57 -4.38
C VAL A 134 2.97 -7.19 -4.58
N ASN A 135 4.12 -7.15 -5.24
CA ASN A 135 4.79 -5.91 -5.64
C ASN A 135 4.69 -5.74 -7.17
N PRO A 136 3.78 -4.90 -7.68
CA PRO A 136 3.60 -4.66 -9.12
C PRO A 136 4.79 -4.00 -9.82
N TRP A 137 5.75 -3.45 -9.09
CA TRP A 137 6.95 -2.82 -9.65
C TRP A 137 8.04 -3.83 -10.05
N GLY A 138 7.78 -5.14 -9.98
CA GLY A 138 8.71 -6.17 -10.47
C GLY A 138 9.96 -6.38 -9.62
N GLU A 139 10.12 -5.66 -8.51
CA GLU A 139 11.21 -5.88 -7.55
C GLU A 139 10.86 -7.06 -6.63
N GLN A 140 10.95 -8.28 -7.16
CA GLN A 140 11.05 -9.48 -6.32
C GLN A 140 12.50 -9.59 -5.81
N GLY A 141 12.70 -9.33 -4.52
CA GLY A 141 13.79 -9.83 -3.70
C GLY A 141 15.20 -9.82 -4.31
N LYS A 142 15.90 -8.69 -4.20
CA LYS A 142 17.25 -8.78 -3.64
C LYS A 142 17.13 -8.49 -2.15
N PRO A 143 17.57 -9.37 -1.24
CA PRO A 143 17.87 -8.91 0.10
C PRO A 143 18.84 -7.74 -0.08
N ARG A 144 18.53 -6.58 0.50
CA ARG A 144 19.53 -5.52 0.70
C ARG A 144 20.55 -6.05 1.72
N PHE A 145 21.36 -7.03 1.33
CA PHE A 145 22.67 -7.14 1.91
C PHE A 145 23.43 -5.92 1.42
N HIS A 146 23.87 -5.11 2.38
CA HIS A 146 24.80 -4.02 2.18
C HIS A 146 26.08 -4.54 1.50
N GLU A 147 26.10 -4.66 0.17
CA GLU A 147 27.35 -4.89 -0.57
C GLU A 147 28.03 -3.56 -0.94
N GLU A 148 27.30 -2.45 -1.01
CA GLU A 148 27.90 -1.13 -1.24
C GLU A 148 28.63 -0.53 -0.01
N ALA A 149 28.42 -1.08 1.19
CA ALA A 149 29.18 -0.68 2.38
C ALA A 149 30.55 -1.40 2.47
N ALA A 150 30.69 -2.58 1.86
CA ALA A 150 31.94 -3.33 1.84
C ALA A 150 32.90 -2.79 0.77
N GLU A 151 32.39 -2.36 -0.39
CA GLU A 151 33.23 -1.78 -1.44
C GLU A 151 33.80 -0.41 -1.04
N TYR A 152 33.05 0.41 -0.29
CA TYR A 152 33.54 1.69 0.22
C TYR A 152 34.63 1.52 1.31
N PHE A 153 34.60 0.42 2.07
CA PHE A 153 35.58 0.14 3.13
C PHE A 153 36.88 -0.48 2.60
N VAL A 154 36.82 -1.20 1.46
CA VAL A 154 38.00 -1.82 0.83
C VAL A 154 38.73 -0.87 -0.11
N MET A 155 38.04 0.09 -0.75
CA MET A 155 38.69 1.06 -1.66
C MET A 155 39.30 2.29 -0.97
N SER A 156 39.04 2.51 0.33
CA SER A 156 39.57 3.64 1.11
C SER A 156 40.93 3.36 1.80
N ARG A 157 41.58 2.22 1.47
CA ARG A 157 42.91 1.86 2.00
C ARG A 157 43.93 1.40 0.95
N LYS A 158 43.89 1.97 -0.25
CA LYS A 158 45.03 1.95 -1.17
C LYS A 158 45.40 3.36 -1.60
#